data_AF-A0A367GFM6-F1
#
_entry.id   AF-A0A367GFM6-F1
#
_cell.length_a   1.000
_cell.length_b   1.000
_cell.length_c   1.000
_cell.angle_alpha   90.00
_cell.angle_beta   90.00
_cell.angle_gamma   90.00
#
_symmetry.space_group_name_H-M   'P 1'
#
loop_
_entity.id
_entity.type
_entity.pdbx_description
1 polymer ?
#
loop_
_entity_poly.entity_id
_entity_poly.type
_entity_poly.pdbx_seq_one_letter_code
_entity_poly.pdbx_strand_id
1 'polypeptide(L)'
;MTDYMICQNQDKHLLYALKHDRFWFWDKHQNKWVPSDWAAQQYAKAQTKEPDLAQEDWLGRCFGILKDDYEVPDAVGKALRALSNKEEPPCKVNTTAPNADAAVTMAAPAATLAEETSTTQADANSCPPGPCSPAGTSAAISSPSGATAACSAPAFDYSGLDEQTVNDLHLAERECAAGRRLAEAGLRRMADGVAIAHETLVPNWDKRNNQYSEDTFRRWCESIGVSKSAAYRLLQVTALFDNSSPEQQKILDSLSPSLLYAAAKPSAPADLVQAVKSGDITTHKQYQDLLKENQQLRADRVNAINAARQAESERDAALADVDGLHEQNRQLQAAATGAQESYRTAHKNEDSALRRATEAEQRAKEAEKQLAGARQVADAARMRADKYQREAEAAKAQPVAAAVDEDEINRRAHTLADELTAPLRSELEAAKAAAATPDQIELDTRNAYDSLLLAGRAMQNAWKSVKPQLAKLPPDTRAGAINQLTNTLTEIQTEAIKCL
;
A
#
# COMPACT_ATOMS: atom_id res chain seq x y z
N MET A 1 3.51 -29.87 -29.85
CA MET A 1 2.79 -28.90 -29.00
C MET A 1 3.60 -27.60 -28.95
N THR A 2 3.07 -26.55 -28.32
CA THR A 2 3.92 -25.45 -27.82
C THR A 2 4.86 -25.98 -26.75
N ASP A 3 6.10 -25.46 -26.71
CA ASP A 3 7.17 -25.87 -25.78
C ASP A 3 6.92 -25.38 -24.33
N TYR A 4 5.91 -24.52 -24.16
CA TYR A 4 5.49 -23.94 -22.89
C TYR A 4 3.99 -23.59 -22.91
N MET A 5 3.46 -23.31 -21.72
CA MET A 5 2.15 -22.68 -21.49
C MET A 5 2.31 -21.54 -20.48
N ILE A 6 1.58 -20.44 -20.64
CA ILE A 6 1.54 -19.32 -19.69
C ILE A 6 0.12 -19.20 -19.13
N CYS A 7 -0.01 -18.92 -17.84
CA CYS A 7 -1.29 -18.54 -17.23
C CYS A 7 -1.14 -17.31 -16.34
N GLN A 8 -2.26 -16.61 -16.13
CA GLN A 8 -2.38 -15.56 -15.14
C GLN A 8 -3.24 -16.06 -13.97
N ASN A 9 -2.66 -16.12 -12.76
CA ASN A 9 -3.38 -16.44 -11.54
C ASN A 9 -4.41 -15.34 -11.23
N GLN A 10 -5.64 -15.75 -10.91
CA GLN A 10 -6.81 -14.88 -10.78
C GLN A 10 -6.73 -13.93 -9.57
N ASP A 11 -6.15 -14.38 -8.45
CA ASP A 11 -6.18 -13.64 -7.17
C ASP A 11 -5.26 -12.41 -7.15
N LYS A 12 -4.20 -12.41 -7.97
CA LYS A 12 -3.10 -11.42 -7.88
C LYS A 12 -2.56 -10.91 -9.23
N HIS A 13 -3.16 -11.29 -10.35
CA HIS A 13 -2.67 -10.97 -11.70
C HIS A 13 -1.16 -11.30 -11.91
N LEU A 14 -0.72 -12.39 -11.27
CA LEU A 14 0.65 -12.91 -11.34
C LEU A 14 0.75 -13.90 -12.50
N LEU A 15 1.87 -13.84 -13.23
CA LEU A 15 2.12 -14.71 -14.37
C LEU A 15 2.93 -15.92 -13.92
N TYR A 16 2.46 -17.09 -14.32
CA TYR A 16 3.12 -18.38 -14.14
C TYR A 16 3.24 -19.08 -15.49
N ALA A 17 4.22 -19.97 -15.63
CA ALA A 17 4.38 -20.76 -16.85
C ALA A 17 4.79 -22.19 -16.53
N LEU A 18 4.42 -23.12 -17.41
CA LEU A 18 4.95 -24.47 -17.47
C LEU A 18 5.94 -24.53 -18.66
N LYS A 19 7.17 -24.95 -18.41
CA LYS A 19 8.18 -25.22 -19.46
C LYS A 19 9.17 -26.29 -18.98
N HIS A 20 9.41 -27.31 -19.80
CA HIS A 20 10.22 -28.49 -19.46
C HIS A 20 9.79 -29.16 -18.13
N ASP A 21 8.49 -29.45 -17.99
CA ASP A 21 7.87 -30.12 -16.81
C ASP A 21 8.10 -29.42 -15.46
N ARG A 22 8.51 -28.13 -15.51
CA ARG A 22 8.79 -27.28 -14.34
C ARG A 22 7.90 -26.04 -14.36
N PHE A 23 7.39 -25.69 -13.17
CA PHE A 23 6.62 -24.46 -12.97
C PHE A 23 7.54 -23.26 -12.72
N TRP A 24 7.28 -22.17 -13.43
CA TRP A 24 7.98 -20.90 -13.37
C TRP A 24 7.04 -19.79 -12.92
N PHE A 25 7.58 -18.79 -12.22
CA PHE A 25 6.90 -17.58 -11.79
C PHE A 25 7.63 -16.36 -12.37
N TRP A 26 6.87 -15.35 -12.82
CA TRP A 26 7.43 -14.10 -13.31
C TRP A 26 7.65 -13.09 -12.19
N ASP A 27 8.90 -12.89 -11.81
CA ASP A 27 9.28 -11.82 -10.89
C ASP A 27 9.28 -10.47 -11.64
N LYS A 28 8.30 -9.62 -11.31
CA LYS A 28 8.14 -8.28 -11.88
C LYS A 28 9.22 -7.28 -11.44
N HIS A 29 9.89 -7.51 -10.31
CA HIS A 29 10.97 -6.65 -9.79
C HIS A 29 12.32 -7.01 -10.43
N GLN A 30 12.56 -8.31 -10.66
CA GLN A 30 13.78 -8.80 -11.31
C GLN A 30 13.63 -8.97 -12.84
N ASN A 31 12.44 -8.71 -13.38
CA ASN A 31 12.10 -8.83 -14.81
C ASN A 31 12.55 -10.18 -15.43
N LYS A 32 12.35 -11.27 -14.69
CA LYS A 32 12.83 -12.61 -15.04
C LYS A 32 11.89 -13.71 -14.57
N TRP A 33 11.98 -14.87 -15.21
CA TRP A 33 11.38 -16.11 -14.73
C TRP A 33 12.25 -16.75 -13.64
N VAL A 34 11.61 -17.22 -12.57
CA VAL A 34 12.25 -18.02 -11.50
C VAL A 34 11.47 -19.31 -11.28
N PRO A 35 12.10 -20.42 -10.83
CA PRO A 35 11.37 -21.63 -10.44
C PRO A 35 10.33 -21.34 -9.35
N SER A 36 9.17 -22.00 -9.40
CA SER A 36 8.08 -21.76 -8.45
C SER A 36 7.75 -22.99 -7.62
N ASP A 37 8.48 -23.15 -6.51
CA ASP A 37 8.22 -24.19 -5.50
C ASP A 37 6.77 -24.13 -4.98
N TRP A 38 6.19 -22.92 -4.88
CA TRP A 38 4.80 -22.74 -4.48
C TRP A 38 3.83 -23.36 -5.50
N ALA A 39 4.00 -23.11 -6.80
CA ALA A 39 3.15 -23.72 -7.82
C ALA A 39 3.31 -25.25 -7.84
N ALA A 40 4.54 -25.76 -7.73
CA ALA A 40 4.81 -27.20 -7.61
C ALA A 40 4.13 -27.83 -6.38
N GLN A 41 4.16 -27.17 -5.22
CA GLN A 41 3.46 -27.62 -4.01
C GLN A 41 1.92 -27.60 -4.14
N GLN A 42 1.35 -26.65 -4.90
CA GLN A 42 -0.11 -26.62 -5.13
C GLN A 42 -0.53 -27.68 -6.15
N TYR A 43 0.27 -27.93 -7.19
CA TYR A 43 0.06 -29.06 -8.12
C TYR A 43 0.11 -30.40 -7.37
N ALA A 44 1.11 -30.62 -6.51
CA ALA A 44 1.19 -31.84 -5.69
C ALA A 44 -0.04 -32.04 -4.78
N LYS A 45 -0.63 -30.96 -4.25
CA LYS A 45 -1.89 -31.01 -3.47
C LYS A 45 -3.16 -31.23 -4.31
N ALA A 46 -3.10 -30.96 -5.61
CA ALA A 46 -4.16 -31.34 -6.54
C ALA A 46 -4.03 -32.82 -6.93
N GLN A 47 -2.80 -33.27 -7.19
CA GLN A 47 -2.49 -34.66 -7.55
C GLN A 47 -2.82 -35.68 -6.44
N THR A 48 -2.81 -35.28 -5.15
CA THR A 48 -3.32 -36.14 -4.05
C THR A 48 -4.85 -36.27 -4.01
N LYS A 49 -5.59 -35.52 -4.84
CA LYS A 49 -7.05 -35.63 -5.00
C LYS A 49 -7.44 -36.24 -6.34
N GLU A 50 -6.71 -35.86 -7.40
CA GLU A 50 -6.91 -36.31 -8.77
C GLU A 50 -5.56 -36.81 -9.32
N PRO A 51 -5.21 -38.12 -9.16
CA PRO A 51 -3.90 -38.65 -9.52
C PRO A 51 -3.54 -38.50 -11.01
N ASP A 52 -4.56 -38.58 -11.88
CA ASP A 52 -4.41 -38.53 -13.34
C ASP A 52 -4.37 -37.09 -13.90
N LEU A 53 -4.38 -36.06 -13.04
CA LEU A 53 -4.41 -34.66 -13.45
C LEU A 53 -3.05 -34.20 -13.99
N ALA A 54 -2.99 -33.86 -15.28
CA ALA A 54 -1.80 -33.33 -15.94
C ALA A 54 -1.41 -31.92 -15.48
N GLN A 55 -0.13 -31.56 -15.60
CA GLN A 55 0.38 -30.24 -15.21
C GLN A 55 -0.23 -29.10 -16.07
N GLU A 56 -0.47 -29.39 -17.35
CA GLU A 56 -1.08 -28.51 -18.35
C GLU A 56 -2.53 -28.19 -18.01
N ASP A 57 -3.33 -29.21 -17.71
CA ASP A 57 -4.75 -29.05 -17.35
C ASP A 57 -4.90 -28.38 -15.99
N TRP A 58 -4.06 -28.71 -15.00
CA TRP A 58 -4.05 -28.02 -13.72
C TRP A 58 -3.71 -26.53 -13.88
N LEU A 59 -2.64 -26.20 -14.60
CA LEU A 59 -2.20 -24.81 -14.77
C LEU A 59 -3.20 -24.00 -15.62
N GLY A 60 -3.74 -24.60 -16.69
CA GLY A 60 -4.62 -23.95 -17.66
C GLY A 60 -6.11 -23.91 -17.31
N ARG A 61 -6.59 -24.77 -16.39
CA ARG A 61 -8.01 -24.80 -15.96
C ARG A 61 -8.22 -24.54 -14.47
N CYS A 62 -7.37 -25.09 -13.61
CA CYS A 62 -7.61 -25.12 -12.16
C CYS A 62 -6.95 -23.96 -11.40
N PHE A 63 -5.91 -23.34 -11.96
CA PHE A 63 -5.02 -22.41 -11.25
C PHE A 63 -5.04 -20.96 -11.78
N GLY A 64 -5.36 -20.76 -13.07
CA GLY A 64 -5.32 -19.44 -13.69
C GLY A 64 -6.06 -19.37 -15.02
N ILE A 65 -6.11 -18.17 -15.58
CA ILE A 65 -6.59 -17.94 -16.96
C ILE A 65 -5.40 -18.18 -17.89
N LEU A 66 -5.51 -19.13 -18.83
CA LEU A 66 -4.49 -19.38 -19.85
C LEU A 66 -4.22 -18.09 -20.66
N LYS A 67 -2.96 -17.82 -20.98
CA LYS A 67 -2.51 -16.67 -21.76
C LYS A 67 -1.73 -17.12 -22.99
N ASP A 68 -2.15 -16.62 -24.15
CA ASP A 68 -1.43 -16.76 -25.41
C ASP A 68 -0.23 -15.79 -25.47
N ASP A 69 0.75 -16.05 -26.33
CA ASP A 69 1.99 -15.29 -26.50
C ASP A 69 1.74 -13.79 -26.78
N TYR A 70 0.58 -13.44 -27.32
CA TYR A 70 0.15 -12.07 -27.64
C TYR A 70 -0.51 -11.32 -26.47
N GLU A 71 -0.92 -12.00 -25.40
CA GLU A 71 -1.55 -11.40 -24.22
C GLU A 71 -0.54 -11.05 -23.10
N VAL A 72 0.73 -11.40 -23.30
CA VAL A 72 1.80 -11.26 -22.31
C VAL A 72 2.86 -10.30 -22.88
N PRO A 73 3.44 -9.35 -22.09
CA PRO A 73 4.43 -8.41 -22.62
C PRO A 73 5.63 -9.11 -23.27
N ASP A 74 6.11 -8.62 -24.42
CA ASP A 74 7.14 -9.33 -25.23
C ASP A 74 8.39 -9.73 -24.43
N ALA A 75 8.85 -8.88 -23.52
CA ALA A 75 9.98 -9.18 -22.63
C ALA A 75 9.79 -10.50 -21.83
N VAL A 76 8.55 -10.79 -21.40
CA VAL A 76 8.18 -12.00 -20.65
C VAL A 76 8.23 -13.24 -21.56
N GLY A 77 7.62 -13.18 -22.74
CA GLY A 77 7.61 -14.28 -23.70
C GLY A 77 9.00 -14.56 -24.28
N LYS A 78 9.77 -13.51 -24.55
CA LYS A 78 11.18 -13.58 -24.98
C LYS A 78 12.07 -14.21 -23.89
N ALA A 79 11.88 -13.82 -22.63
CA ALA A 79 12.57 -14.45 -21.50
C ALA A 79 12.17 -15.93 -21.31
N LEU A 80 10.89 -16.28 -21.49
CA LEU A 80 10.41 -17.66 -21.38
C LEU A 80 11.00 -18.55 -22.49
N ARG A 81 11.03 -18.05 -23.72
CA ARG A 81 11.70 -18.71 -24.86
C ARG A 81 13.19 -18.93 -24.57
N ALA A 82 13.87 -17.96 -23.95
CA ALA A 82 15.28 -18.03 -23.59
C ALA A 82 15.62 -18.97 -22.41
N LEU A 83 14.65 -19.44 -21.61
CA LEU A 83 14.91 -20.40 -20.54
C LEU A 83 15.48 -21.72 -21.08
N SER A 84 16.66 -22.09 -20.59
CA SER A 84 17.33 -23.36 -20.91
C SER A 84 17.10 -24.40 -19.82
N ASN A 85 17.01 -25.68 -20.18
CA ASN A 85 16.82 -26.80 -19.24
C ASN A 85 18.11 -27.22 -18.51
N LYS A 86 18.96 -26.25 -18.11
CA LYS A 86 20.18 -26.53 -17.34
C LYS A 86 19.88 -26.51 -15.85
N GLU A 87 20.33 -27.55 -15.17
CA GLU A 87 20.17 -27.67 -13.73
C GLU A 87 21.25 -26.87 -13.00
N GLU A 88 20.83 -25.95 -12.13
CA GLU A 88 21.56 -25.67 -10.90
C GLU A 88 20.82 -26.40 -9.76
N PRO A 89 21.51 -27.21 -8.93
CA PRO A 89 20.86 -27.97 -7.87
C PRO A 89 20.39 -27.03 -6.75
N PRO A 90 19.21 -27.26 -6.13
CA PRO A 90 18.69 -26.41 -5.08
C PRO A 90 19.61 -26.41 -3.85
N CYS A 91 19.93 -25.21 -3.35
CA CYS A 91 20.71 -25.05 -2.12
C CYS A 91 20.02 -25.75 -0.94
N LYS A 92 20.76 -26.63 -0.26
CA LYS A 92 20.28 -27.30 0.96
C LYS A 92 20.05 -26.26 2.06
N VAL A 93 18.79 -26.04 2.42
CA VAL A 93 18.44 -25.32 3.65
C VAL A 93 18.74 -26.25 4.83
N ASN A 94 19.92 -26.09 5.44
CA ASN A 94 20.26 -26.80 6.67
C ASN A 94 19.47 -26.23 7.85
N THR A 95 18.54 -27.02 8.38
CA THR A 95 17.84 -26.72 9.64
C THR A 95 18.76 -26.94 10.83
N THR A 96 19.33 -25.85 11.38
CA THR A 96 19.98 -25.86 12.71
C THR A 96 19.60 -24.59 13.48
N ALA A 97 19.37 -24.73 14.80
CA ALA A 97 19.01 -23.63 15.70
C ALA A 97 20.21 -22.69 15.99
N PRO A 98 19.98 -21.43 16.41
CA PRO A 98 21.04 -20.44 16.59
C PRO A 98 21.84 -20.61 17.88
N ASN A 99 23.09 -20.17 17.87
CA ASN A 99 23.84 -19.75 19.06
C ASN A 99 24.93 -18.72 18.70
N ALA A 100 25.39 -17.93 19.68
CA ALA A 100 26.35 -16.82 19.50
C ALA A 100 27.78 -17.32 19.15
N ASP A 101 28.74 -16.55 18.63
CA ASP A 101 29.12 -15.15 18.91
C ASP A 101 30.26 -14.66 17.96
N ALA A 102 30.58 -13.36 18.01
CA ALA A 102 31.87 -12.70 17.72
C ALA A 102 32.47 -12.57 16.28
N ALA A 103 33.23 -11.46 16.13
CA ALA A 103 34.36 -11.21 15.20
C ALA A 103 34.13 -10.84 13.71
N VAL A 104 33.77 -9.57 13.50
CA VAL A 104 34.53 -8.56 12.72
C VAL A 104 35.64 -9.04 11.76
N THR A 105 35.61 -8.60 10.49
CA THR A 105 36.73 -7.89 9.80
C THR A 105 36.27 -7.28 8.45
N MET A 106 36.74 -6.07 8.14
CA MET A 106 36.57 -5.42 6.83
C MET A 106 37.66 -5.84 5.82
N ALA A 107 37.31 -5.96 4.55
CA ALA A 107 38.23 -5.62 3.45
C ALA A 107 37.46 -5.32 2.14
N ALA A 108 37.65 -4.12 1.60
CA ALA A 108 37.68 -3.92 0.16
C ALA A 108 39.15 -4.06 -0.30
N PRO A 109 39.39 -4.29 -1.60
CA PRO A 109 40.16 -3.27 -2.32
C PRO A 109 39.64 -3.00 -3.73
N ALA A 110 40.06 -1.87 -4.29
CA ALA A 110 39.90 -1.52 -5.70
C ALA A 110 41.27 -1.31 -6.35
N ALA A 111 41.48 -1.84 -7.56
CA ALA A 111 42.58 -1.46 -8.47
C ALA A 111 42.39 -2.08 -9.89
N THR A 112 43.00 -1.62 -11.00
CA THR A 112 43.53 -0.30 -11.45
C THR A 112 44.08 -0.45 -12.90
N LEU A 113 43.59 0.33 -13.88
CA LEU A 113 44.16 0.56 -15.25
C LEU A 113 44.39 -0.68 -16.16
N ALA A 114 44.79 -0.59 -17.46
CA ALA A 114 44.51 0.36 -18.57
C ALA A 114 45.10 -0.14 -19.92
N GLU A 115 44.57 0.38 -21.04
CA GLU A 115 45.23 0.72 -22.32
C GLU A 115 44.20 1.65 -23.06
N GLU A 116 44.50 2.82 -23.64
CA GLU A 116 45.53 3.24 -24.64
C GLU A 116 45.32 2.56 -26.02
N THR A 117 45.38 3.22 -27.19
CA THR A 117 45.86 4.58 -27.55
C THR A 117 45.02 5.23 -28.68
N SER A 118 45.11 6.56 -28.78
CA SER A 118 44.73 7.48 -29.88
C SER A 118 45.44 7.16 -31.25
N THR A 119 45.34 7.90 -32.37
CA THR A 119 45.14 9.35 -32.59
C THR A 119 44.86 9.76 -34.06
N THR A 120 44.08 10.84 -34.27
CA THR A 120 44.16 11.94 -35.32
C THR A 120 44.18 11.51 -36.83
N GLN A 121 43.83 12.27 -37.89
CA GLN A 121 43.79 13.69 -38.30
C GLN A 121 42.77 13.82 -39.47
N ALA A 122 41.84 14.78 -39.66
CA ALA A 122 41.72 16.24 -39.44
C ALA A 122 42.37 17.14 -40.51
N ASP A 123 41.57 17.76 -41.40
CA ASP A 123 41.85 19.11 -41.94
C ASP A 123 40.60 19.80 -42.53
N ALA A 124 40.66 21.11 -42.82
CA ALA A 124 39.50 21.99 -43.08
C ALA A 124 39.68 23.01 -44.23
N ASN A 125 38.83 24.06 -44.27
CA ASN A 125 38.69 25.23 -45.21
C ASN A 125 37.55 25.13 -46.25
N SER A 126 36.83 26.20 -46.64
CA SER A 126 36.63 27.56 -46.07
C SER A 126 35.38 28.25 -46.68
N CYS A 127 34.98 29.43 -46.18
CA CYS A 127 33.74 30.21 -46.52
C CYS A 127 34.05 31.74 -46.42
N PRO A 128 33.13 32.72 -46.66
CA PRO A 128 31.74 32.69 -47.15
C PRO A 128 31.63 33.36 -48.56
N PRO A 129 30.87 34.45 -48.95
CA PRO A 129 30.09 35.48 -48.23
C PRO A 129 28.55 35.46 -48.50
N GLY A 130 27.84 36.55 -48.14
CA GLY A 130 26.43 36.86 -48.53
C GLY A 130 26.31 37.98 -49.59
N PRO A 131 25.17 38.68 -49.77
CA PRO A 131 24.41 39.31 -48.66
C PRO A 131 22.85 39.40 -48.77
N CYS A 132 22.22 39.75 -47.62
CA CYS A 132 21.01 40.57 -47.35
C CYS A 132 19.67 40.45 -48.14
N SER A 133 18.58 40.44 -47.37
CA SER A 133 17.17 40.61 -47.78
C SER A 133 16.74 42.07 -48.02
N PRO A 134 15.49 42.31 -48.46
CA PRO A 134 14.54 43.01 -47.57
C PRO A 134 13.16 42.31 -47.44
N ALA A 135 12.19 42.96 -46.78
CA ALA A 135 10.93 42.34 -46.28
C ALA A 135 9.63 42.85 -46.97
N GLY A 136 8.50 42.14 -46.78
CA GLY A 136 7.19 42.53 -47.34
C GLY A 136 5.96 41.73 -46.82
N THR A 137 5.44 42.14 -45.66
CA THR A 137 4.04 42.06 -45.14
C THR A 137 2.95 41.11 -45.70
N SER A 138 2.18 40.55 -44.76
CA SER A 138 0.71 40.29 -44.78
C SER A 138 0.12 38.98 -45.36
N ALA A 139 -0.24 38.11 -44.42
CA ALA A 139 -1.57 37.49 -44.22
C ALA A 139 -2.40 36.97 -45.43
N ALA A 140 -2.59 35.65 -45.45
CA ALA A 140 -3.87 35.02 -45.77
C ALA A 140 -4.01 33.67 -45.03
N ILE A 141 -5.16 33.42 -44.40
CA ILE A 141 -5.56 32.07 -43.99
C ILE A 141 -6.24 31.37 -45.18
N SER A 142 -5.74 30.20 -45.56
CA SER A 142 -6.31 29.36 -46.63
C SER A 142 -6.24 27.89 -46.25
N SER A 143 -7.32 27.17 -46.54
CA SER A 143 -7.52 25.76 -46.14
C SER A 143 -6.54 24.79 -46.81
N PRO A 144 -6.24 23.64 -46.19
CA PRO A 144 -5.43 22.58 -46.79
C PRO A 144 -6.22 21.80 -47.87
N SER A 145 -6.44 22.42 -49.02
CA SER A 145 -6.95 21.75 -50.22
C SER A 145 -5.78 21.50 -51.19
N GLY A 146 -5.08 20.38 -50.98
CA GLY A 146 -3.78 20.10 -51.61
C GLY A 146 -3.47 18.61 -51.76
N ALA A 147 -4.46 17.83 -52.19
CA ALA A 147 -4.39 16.36 -52.26
C ALA A 147 -4.71 15.78 -53.65
N THR A 148 -4.33 16.48 -54.72
CA THR A 148 -4.59 16.09 -56.13
C THR A 148 -3.35 16.22 -57.02
N ALA A 149 -2.20 15.71 -56.56
CA ALA A 149 -0.90 15.84 -57.23
C ALA A 149 -0.06 14.53 -57.25
N ALA A 150 -0.69 13.40 -57.54
CA ALA A 150 -0.04 12.10 -57.79
C ALA A 150 -1.05 11.14 -58.45
N CYS A 151 -0.82 10.47 -59.59
CA CYS A 151 0.28 10.55 -60.54
C CYS A 151 -0.27 10.47 -61.97
N SER A 152 -0.14 11.54 -62.77
CA SER A 152 -0.11 11.38 -64.23
C SER A 152 1.33 11.06 -64.62
N ALA A 153 1.58 9.84 -65.10
CA ALA A 153 2.82 9.55 -65.81
C ALA A 153 2.93 10.47 -67.03
N PRO A 154 4.13 10.85 -67.49
CA PRO A 154 4.28 11.58 -68.75
C PRO A 154 3.66 10.74 -69.86
N ALA A 155 2.74 11.34 -70.62
CA ALA A 155 2.12 10.67 -71.76
C ALA A 155 3.20 10.29 -72.77
N PHE A 156 3.13 9.08 -73.31
CA PHE A 156 4.03 8.65 -74.37
C PHE A 156 3.78 9.52 -75.62
N ASP A 157 4.86 10.02 -76.23
CA ASP A 157 4.76 10.85 -77.42
C ASP A 157 4.70 9.96 -78.68
N TYR A 158 3.52 9.93 -79.29
CA TYR A 158 3.26 9.19 -80.52
C TYR A 158 3.65 9.99 -81.79
N SER A 159 4.06 11.27 -81.67
CA SER A 159 4.32 12.17 -82.80
C SER A 159 5.67 11.89 -83.48
N GLY A 160 5.67 10.82 -84.28
CA GLY A 160 6.84 10.31 -85.00
C GLY A 160 6.72 8.84 -85.42
N LEU A 161 5.67 8.15 -84.96
CA LEU A 161 5.34 6.78 -85.33
C LEU A 161 4.28 6.73 -86.45
N ASP A 162 4.27 5.65 -87.22
CA ASP A 162 3.22 5.38 -88.21
C ASP A 162 1.92 4.87 -87.56
N GLU A 163 0.82 4.95 -88.30
CA GLU A 163 -0.51 4.59 -87.81
C GLU A 163 -0.63 3.12 -87.35
N GLN A 164 0.09 2.18 -87.96
CA GLN A 164 0.06 0.78 -87.53
C GLN A 164 0.80 0.62 -86.18
N THR A 165 2.01 1.19 -86.05
CA THR A 165 2.77 1.16 -84.80
C THR A 165 2.01 1.84 -83.65
N VAL A 166 1.30 2.94 -83.90
CA VAL A 166 0.44 3.60 -82.89
C VAL A 166 -0.72 2.69 -82.46
N ASN A 167 -1.39 2.03 -83.41
CA ASN A 167 -2.49 1.09 -83.10
C ASN A 167 -2.01 -0.13 -82.29
N ASP A 168 -0.85 -0.68 -82.64
CA ASP A 168 -0.26 -1.83 -81.93
C ASP A 168 0.23 -1.46 -80.52
N LEU A 169 0.77 -0.26 -80.33
CA LEU A 169 1.09 0.27 -78.99
C LEU A 169 -0.18 0.46 -78.14
N HIS A 170 -1.23 1.06 -78.68
CA HIS A 170 -2.50 1.19 -77.96
C HIS A 170 -3.19 -0.17 -77.71
N LEU A 171 -2.91 -1.21 -78.50
CA LEU A 171 -3.31 -2.58 -78.17
C LEU A 171 -2.49 -3.12 -76.99
N ALA A 172 -1.16 -3.00 -77.02
CA ALA A 172 -0.28 -3.43 -75.94
C ALA A 172 -0.57 -2.71 -74.60
N GLU A 173 -0.90 -1.41 -74.63
CA GLU A 173 -1.35 -0.66 -73.45
C GLU A 173 -2.67 -1.21 -72.89
N ARG A 174 -3.64 -1.54 -73.75
CA ARG A 174 -4.92 -2.14 -73.35
C ARG A 174 -4.74 -3.52 -72.73
N GLU A 175 -3.91 -4.38 -73.32
CA GLU A 175 -3.56 -5.69 -72.75
C GLU A 175 -2.81 -5.55 -71.42
N CYS A 176 -1.86 -4.61 -71.31
CA CYS A 176 -1.18 -4.35 -70.04
C CYS A 176 -2.13 -3.80 -68.96
N ALA A 177 -3.12 -2.99 -69.33
CA ALA A 177 -4.16 -2.50 -68.42
C ALA A 177 -5.16 -3.61 -68.03
N ALA A 178 -5.50 -4.51 -68.95
CA ALA A 178 -6.32 -5.69 -68.67
C ALA A 178 -5.59 -6.67 -67.73
N GLY A 179 -4.30 -6.93 -67.97
CA GLY A 179 -3.45 -7.75 -67.11
C GLY A 179 -3.31 -7.18 -65.70
N ARG A 180 -3.13 -5.86 -65.55
CA ARG A 180 -3.14 -5.18 -64.24
C ARG A 180 -4.48 -5.37 -63.51
N ARG A 181 -5.60 -5.07 -64.17
CA ARG A 181 -6.96 -5.28 -63.62
C ARG A 181 -7.23 -6.73 -63.22
N LEU A 182 -6.74 -7.70 -63.99
CA LEU A 182 -6.85 -9.13 -63.67
C LEU A 182 -5.97 -9.55 -62.48
N ALA A 183 -4.82 -8.92 -62.27
CA ALA A 183 -3.99 -9.15 -61.09
C ALA A 183 -4.59 -8.51 -59.82
N GLU A 184 -5.12 -7.28 -59.95
CA GLU A 184 -5.81 -6.52 -58.90
C GLU A 184 -7.07 -7.27 -58.41
N ALA A 185 -8.04 -7.52 -59.32
CA ALA A 185 -9.24 -8.30 -59.02
C ALA A 185 -8.95 -9.79 -58.77
N GLY A 186 -7.78 -10.28 -59.15
CA GLY A 186 -7.34 -11.66 -58.94
C GLY A 186 -7.24 -12.03 -57.47
N LEU A 187 -6.82 -11.08 -56.60
CA LEU A 187 -6.78 -11.30 -55.16
C LEU A 187 -8.18 -11.58 -54.61
N ARG A 188 -9.17 -10.77 -54.98
CA ARG A 188 -10.57 -10.92 -54.54
C ARG A 188 -11.12 -12.29 -54.96
N ARG A 189 -10.94 -12.67 -56.23
CA ARG A 189 -11.38 -13.99 -56.74
C ARG A 189 -10.72 -15.17 -56.04
N MET A 190 -9.44 -15.07 -55.66
CA MET A 190 -8.77 -16.09 -54.85
C MET A 190 -9.32 -16.13 -53.42
N ALA A 191 -9.64 -14.98 -52.83
CA ALA A 191 -10.24 -14.88 -51.50
C ALA A 191 -11.66 -15.47 -51.46
N ASP A 192 -12.51 -15.12 -52.42
CA ASP A 192 -13.86 -15.67 -52.57
C ASP A 192 -13.80 -17.19 -52.81
N GLY A 193 -12.89 -17.67 -53.66
CA GLY A 193 -12.72 -19.11 -53.94
C GLY A 193 -12.24 -19.94 -52.74
N VAL A 194 -11.33 -19.39 -51.94
CA VAL A 194 -10.89 -20.03 -50.68
C VAL A 194 -11.99 -19.96 -49.62
N ALA A 195 -12.80 -18.89 -49.58
CA ALA A 195 -13.95 -18.79 -48.70
C ALA A 195 -15.02 -19.84 -49.02
N ILE A 196 -15.41 -20.01 -50.29
CA ILE A 196 -16.36 -21.05 -50.72
C ILE A 196 -15.86 -22.45 -50.32
N ALA A 197 -14.57 -22.74 -50.48
CA ALA A 197 -13.99 -24.02 -50.07
C ALA A 197 -13.99 -24.20 -48.54
N HIS A 198 -13.68 -23.15 -47.78
CA HIS A 198 -13.77 -23.15 -46.32
C HIS A 198 -15.22 -23.37 -45.85
N GLU A 199 -16.18 -22.65 -46.43
CA GLU A 199 -17.63 -22.80 -46.17
C GLU A 199 -18.21 -24.14 -46.63
N THR A 200 -17.54 -24.86 -47.53
CA THR A 200 -17.93 -26.23 -47.92
C THR A 200 -17.32 -27.29 -47.00
N LEU A 201 -16.09 -27.08 -46.51
CA LEU A 201 -15.31 -28.10 -45.79
C LEU A 201 -15.33 -27.95 -44.26
N VAL A 202 -15.69 -26.79 -43.71
CA VAL A 202 -15.60 -26.49 -42.26
C VAL A 202 -16.97 -26.42 -41.55
N PRO A 203 -18.07 -25.85 -42.10
CA PRO A 203 -19.36 -25.76 -41.42
C PRO A 203 -20.09 -27.09 -41.14
N ASN A 204 -19.60 -28.22 -41.68
CA ASN A 204 -20.31 -29.49 -41.57
C ASN A 204 -20.04 -30.20 -40.22
N TRP A 205 -20.78 -29.75 -39.20
CA TRP A 205 -21.09 -30.39 -37.90
C TRP A 205 -20.13 -30.29 -36.69
N ASP A 206 -20.58 -29.45 -35.75
CA ASP A 206 -20.78 -29.74 -34.32
C ASP A 206 -19.65 -30.39 -33.47
N LYS A 207 -18.82 -29.52 -32.89
CA LYS A 207 -18.30 -29.55 -31.49
C LYS A 207 -17.52 -30.77 -30.97
N ARG A 208 -17.36 -31.86 -31.72
CA ARG A 208 -16.75 -33.11 -31.21
C ARG A 208 -15.43 -33.51 -31.86
N ASN A 209 -15.08 -33.00 -33.05
CA ASN A 209 -13.75 -33.25 -33.64
C ASN A 209 -13.30 -32.18 -34.64
N ASN A 210 -13.04 -30.96 -34.16
CA ASN A 210 -12.61 -29.82 -34.97
C ASN A 210 -11.30 -30.05 -35.77
N GLN A 211 -10.55 -31.11 -35.45
CA GLN A 211 -9.22 -31.34 -36.03
C GLN A 211 -9.28 -31.99 -37.43
N TYR A 212 -10.38 -32.68 -37.77
CA TYR A 212 -10.53 -33.41 -39.03
C TYR A 212 -10.98 -32.52 -40.21
N SER A 213 -11.91 -31.59 -39.99
CA SER A 213 -12.32 -30.61 -41.00
C SER A 213 -11.20 -29.61 -41.31
N GLU A 214 -10.49 -29.15 -40.27
CA GLU A 214 -9.30 -28.31 -40.36
C GLU A 214 -8.14 -28.98 -41.16
N ASP A 215 -7.97 -30.30 -41.03
CA ASP A 215 -7.00 -31.06 -41.84
C ASP A 215 -7.50 -31.28 -43.28
N THR A 216 -8.79 -31.53 -43.47
CA THR A 216 -9.40 -31.66 -44.80
C THR A 216 -9.29 -30.36 -45.61
N PHE A 217 -9.60 -29.21 -45.00
CA PHE A 217 -9.41 -27.89 -45.61
C PHE A 217 -7.94 -27.64 -45.93
N ARG A 218 -7.01 -27.93 -45.01
CA ARG A 218 -5.56 -27.81 -45.24
C ARG A 218 -5.09 -28.62 -46.45
N ARG A 219 -5.50 -29.89 -46.54
CA ARG A 219 -5.12 -30.79 -47.65
C ARG A 219 -5.72 -30.35 -48.98
N TRP A 220 -6.89 -29.71 -48.97
CA TRP A 220 -7.43 -29.03 -50.15
C TRP A 220 -6.57 -27.81 -50.54
N CYS A 221 -6.19 -26.94 -49.60
CA CYS A 221 -5.29 -25.81 -49.86
C CYS A 221 -3.94 -26.29 -50.45
N GLU A 222 -3.35 -27.34 -49.87
CA GLU A 222 -2.12 -27.97 -50.37
C GLU A 222 -2.29 -28.50 -51.80
N SER A 223 -3.45 -29.08 -52.15
CA SER A 223 -3.73 -29.58 -53.52
C SER A 223 -3.82 -28.49 -54.59
N ILE A 224 -4.15 -27.24 -54.21
CA ILE A 224 -4.14 -26.06 -55.09
C ILE A 224 -2.85 -25.23 -54.96
N GLY A 225 -1.83 -25.73 -54.25
CA GLY A 225 -0.55 -25.04 -54.05
C GLY A 225 -0.59 -23.84 -53.08
N VAL A 226 -1.70 -23.66 -52.35
CA VAL A 226 -1.88 -22.57 -51.37
C VAL A 226 -1.49 -23.07 -49.99
N SER A 227 -0.50 -22.45 -49.35
CA SER A 227 -0.14 -22.81 -47.97
C SER A 227 -1.27 -22.45 -46.99
N LYS A 228 -1.38 -23.20 -45.88
CA LYS A 228 -2.37 -22.91 -44.83
C LYS A 228 -2.38 -21.43 -44.44
N SER A 229 -1.21 -20.84 -44.17
CA SER A 229 -1.09 -19.43 -43.79
C SER A 229 -1.43 -18.44 -44.91
N ALA A 230 -1.34 -18.81 -46.19
CA ALA A 230 -1.89 -18.02 -47.28
C ALA A 230 -3.43 -18.11 -47.32
N ALA A 231 -4.01 -19.30 -47.11
CA ALA A 231 -5.46 -19.48 -47.07
C ALA A 231 -6.14 -18.66 -45.97
N TYR A 232 -5.65 -18.66 -44.73
CA TYR A 232 -6.27 -17.82 -43.66
C TYR A 232 -6.08 -16.32 -43.89
N ARG A 233 -5.02 -15.87 -44.58
CA ARG A 233 -4.91 -14.45 -45.00
C ARG A 233 -5.90 -14.09 -46.10
N LEU A 234 -6.23 -15.04 -46.99
CA LEU A 234 -7.27 -14.87 -48.00
C LEU A 234 -8.66 -14.82 -47.34
N LEU A 235 -8.98 -15.73 -46.41
CA LEU A 235 -10.22 -15.69 -45.62
C LEU A 235 -10.38 -14.39 -44.82
N GLN A 236 -9.29 -13.88 -44.25
CA GLN A 236 -9.26 -12.57 -43.58
C GLN A 236 -9.60 -11.43 -44.55
N VAL A 237 -9.14 -11.51 -45.82
CA VAL A 237 -9.49 -10.53 -46.85
C VAL A 237 -10.96 -10.66 -47.24
N THR A 238 -11.51 -11.86 -47.43
CA THR A 238 -12.96 -12.03 -47.69
C THR A 238 -13.78 -11.40 -46.57
N ALA A 239 -13.47 -11.73 -45.31
CA ALA A 239 -14.13 -11.16 -44.14
C ALA A 239 -14.00 -9.62 -44.05
N LEU A 240 -12.93 -9.02 -44.56
CA LEU A 240 -12.80 -7.56 -44.68
C LEU A 240 -13.83 -6.99 -45.67
N PHE A 241 -14.03 -7.64 -46.82
CA PHE A 241 -15.04 -7.26 -47.81
C PHE A 241 -16.47 -7.52 -47.32
N ASP A 242 -16.76 -8.66 -46.70
CA ASP A 242 -18.09 -9.02 -46.19
C ASP A 242 -18.58 -8.04 -45.12
N ASN A 243 -17.66 -7.56 -44.27
CA ASN A 243 -17.92 -6.53 -43.28
C ASN A 243 -17.85 -5.09 -43.86
N SER A 244 -18.00 -4.91 -45.18
CA SER A 244 -17.93 -3.61 -45.87
C SER A 244 -19.16 -3.37 -46.76
N SER A 245 -19.62 -2.11 -46.81
CA SER A 245 -20.74 -1.71 -47.67
C SER A 245 -20.38 -1.81 -49.17
N PRO A 246 -21.36 -1.88 -50.10
CA PRO A 246 -21.08 -1.99 -51.53
C PRO A 246 -20.19 -0.88 -52.11
N GLU A 247 -20.24 0.34 -51.56
CA GLU A 247 -19.33 1.43 -51.97
C GLU A 247 -17.93 1.25 -51.39
N GLN A 248 -17.81 0.80 -50.14
CA GLN A 248 -16.52 0.44 -49.54
C GLN A 248 -15.87 -0.74 -50.25
N GLN A 249 -16.64 -1.73 -50.74
CA GLN A 249 -16.10 -2.84 -51.52
C GLN A 249 -15.45 -2.36 -52.83
N LYS A 250 -16.08 -1.42 -53.56
CA LYS A 250 -15.46 -0.80 -54.77
C LYS A 250 -14.15 -0.08 -54.47
N ILE A 251 -14.06 0.58 -53.31
CA ILE A 251 -12.82 1.23 -52.86
C ILE A 251 -11.77 0.14 -52.60
N LEU A 252 -12.09 -0.86 -51.78
CA LEU A 252 -11.20 -1.97 -51.44
C LEU A 252 -10.71 -2.76 -52.68
N ASP A 253 -11.57 -3.03 -53.67
CA ASP A 253 -11.21 -3.71 -54.92
C ASP A 253 -10.17 -2.94 -55.77
N SER A 254 -9.97 -1.64 -55.51
CA SER A 254 -8.94 -0.79 -56.14
C SER A 254 -7.62 -0.68 -55.35
N LEU A 255 -7.54 -1.25 -54.14
CA LEU A 255 -6.39 -1.11 -53.26
C LEU A 255 -5.31 -2.17 -53.51
N SER A 256 -4.06 -1.81 -53.25
CA SER A 256 -2.94 -2.74 -53.37
C SER A 256 -3.11 -3.98 -52.45
N PRO A 257 -2.76 -5.20 -52.91
CA PRO A 257 -2.82 -6.42 -52.10
C PRO A 257 -2.15 -6.31 -50.73
N SER A 258 -1.01 -5.60 -50.63
CA SER A 258 -0.30 -5.38 -49.37
C SER A 258 -1.10 -4.54 -48.36
N LEU A 259 -1.92 -3.60 -48.82
CA LEU A 259 -2.81 -2.81 -47.96
C LEU A 259 -4.02 -3.65 -47.50
N LEU A 260 -4.63 -4.41 -48.42
CA LEU A 260 -5.73 -5.32 -48.09
C LEU A 260 -5.30 -6.36 -47.06
N TYR A 261 -4.16 -7.04 -47.25
CA TYR A 261 -3.58 -7.97 -46.26
C TYR A 261 -3.12 -7.30 -44.95
N ALA A 262 -3.02 -5.97 -44.88
CA ALA A 262 -2.71 -5.26 -43.65
C ALA A 262 -3.99 -4.92 -42.86
N ALA A 263 -4.99 -4.35 -43.54
CA ALA A 263 -6.29 -4.01 -42.97
C ALA A 263 -7.14 -5.25 -42.59
N ALA A 264 -6.95 -6.37 -43.28
CA ALA A 264 -7.64 -7.64 -43.03
C ALA A 264 -7.19 -8.36 -41.74
N LYS A 265 -6.08 -7.95 -41.10
CA LYS A 265 -5.56 -8.65 -39.92
C LYS A 265 -6.52 -8.49 -38.72
N PRO A 266 -6.83 -9.56 -37.96
CA PRO A 266 -7.63 -9.45 -36.74
C PRO A 266 -7.03 -8.51 -35.66
N SER A 267 -5.72 -8.25 -35.72
CA SER A 267 -5.00 -7.33 -34.84
C SER A 267 -4.91 -5.89 -35.37
N ALA A 268 -5.57 -5.56 -36.48
CA ALA A 268 -5.55 -4.22 -37.06
C ALA A 268 -6.37 -3.23 -36.21
N PRO A 269 -5.90 -1.99 -35.98
CA PRO A 269 -6.70 -0.97 -35.30
C PRO A 269 -7.97 -0.64 -36.11
N ALA A 270 -9.13 -0.72 -35.48
CA ALA A 270 -10.43 -0.52 -36.15
C ALA A 270 -10.51 0.84 -36.88
N ASP A 271 -9.96 1.90 -36.29
CA ASP A 271 -9.93 3.25 -36.86
C ASP A 271 -9.17 3.28 -38.20
N LEU A 272 -8.02 2.60 -38.26
CA LEU A 272 -7.21 2.49 -39.50
C LEU A 272 -7.89 1.58 -40.52
N VAL A 273 -8.61 0.55 -40.08
CA VAL A 273 -9.40 -0.31 -41.00
C VAL A 273 -10.56 0.48 -41.61
N GLN A 274 -11.26 1.32 -40.83
CA GLN A 274 -12.31 2.18 -41.36
C GLN A 274 -11.75 3.25 -42.31
N ALA A 275 -10.61 3.87 -41.97
CA ALA A 275 -9.91 4.83 -42.84
C ALA A 275 -9.40 4.20 -44.16
N VAL A 276 -9.15 2.89 -44.19
CA VAL A 276 -8.90 2.14 -45.44
C VAL A 276 -10.19 1.89 -46.22
N LYS A 277 -11.31 1.61 -45.54
CA LYS A 277 -12.63 1.38 -46.18
C LYS A 277 -13.27 2.65 -46.74
N SER A 278 -13.04 3.81 -46.12
CA SER A 278 -13.48 5.12 -46.62
C SER A 278 -12.66 5.65 -47.79
N GLY A 279 -11.45 5.12 -47.99
CA GLY A 279 -10.48 5.60 -48.98
C GLY A 279 -9.55 6.72 -48.48
N ASP A 280 -9.59 7.09 -47.21
CA ASP A 280 -8.67 8.08 -46.61
C ASP A 280 -7.21 7.56 -46.60
N ILE A 281 -7.03 6.24 -46.46
CA ILE A 281 -5.75 5.55 -46.56
C ILE A 281 -5.72 4.71 -47.84
N THR A 282 -5.13 5.25 -48.90
CA THR A 282 -5.00 4.57 -50.20
C THR A 282 -3.70 3.77 -50.35
N THR A 283 -2.65 4.07 -49.58
CA THR A 283 -1.34 3.41 -49.71
C THR A 283 -0.94 2.59 -48.47
N HIS A 284 -0.24 1.48 -48.72
CA HIS A 284 0.34 0.66 -47.65
C HIS A 284 1.36 1.44 -46.79
N LYS A 285 2.03 2.46 -47.35
CA LYS A 285 2.99 3.29 -46.60
C LYS A 285 2.26 4.13 -45.54
N GLN A 286 1.22 4.87 -45.92
CA GLN A 286 0.42 5.67 -44.98
C GLN A 286 -0.13 4.79 -43.85
N TYR A 287 -0.66 3.61 -44.18
CA TYR A 287 -1.12 2.64 -43.19
C TYR A 287 -0.03 2.23 -42.18
N GLN A 288 1.17 1.90 -42.66
CA GLN A 288 2.29 1.50 -41.82
C GLN A 288 2.80 2.63 -40.92
N ASP A 289 2.84 3.87 -41.41
CA ASP A 289 3.33 5.01 -40.65
C ASP A 289 2.30 5.42 -39.56
N LEU A 290 1.01 5.45 -39.89
CA LEU A 290 -0.08 5.62 -38.91
C LEU A 290 -0.16 4.48 -37.88
N LEU A 291 0.15 3.24 -38.27
CA LEU A 291 0.20 2.10 -37.36
C LEU A 291 1.32 2.25 -36.31
N LYS A 292 2.50 2.76 -36.70
CA LYS A 292 3.60 3.07 -35.77
C LYS A 292 3.22 4.21 -34.83
N GLU A 293 2.61 5.28 -35.36
CA GLU A 293 2.12 6.41 -34.56
C GLU A 293 1.09 5.93 -33.51
N ASN A 294 0.13 5.10 -33.90
CA ASN A 294 -0.86 4.56 -32.98
C ASN A 294 -0.24 3.61 -31.94
N GLN A 295 0.85 2.91 -32.25
CA GLN A 295 1.63 2.13 -31.27
C GLN A 295 2.40 3.04 -30.31
N GLN A 296 3.04 4.11 -30.80
CA GLN A 296 3.75 5.09 -29.99
C GLN A 296 2.79 5.80 -29.01
N LEU A 297 1.65 6.30 -29.50
CA LEU A 297 0.61 6.92 -28.66
C LEU A 297 0.06 5.96 -27.58
N ARG A 298 0.00 4.65 -27.85
CA ARG A 298 -0.37 3.64 -26.83
C ARG A 298 0.73 3.50 -25.77
N ALA A 299 1.99 3.45 -26.18
CA ALA A 299 3.13 3.38 -25.26
C ALA A 299 3.21 4.64 -24.37
N ASP A 300 3.12 5.83 -24.97
CA ASP A 300 3.16 7.11 -24.26
C ASP A 300 1.98 7.27 -23.30
N ARG A 301 0.78 6.81 -23.68
CA ARG A 301 -0.37 6.76 -22.77
C ARG A 301 -0.15 5.82 -21.58
N VAL A 302 0.49 4.66 -21.79
CA VAL A 302 0.84 3.73 -20.69
C VAL A 302 1.91 4.34 -19.78
N ASN A 303 2.91 5.01 -20.35
CA ASN A 303 3.94 5.73 -19.60
C ASN A 303 3.33 6.85 -18.75
N ALA A 304 2.43 7.66 -19.33
CA ALA A 304 1.72 8.72 -18.64
C ALA A 304 0.82 8.19 -17.51
N ILE A 305 0.11 7.07 -17.71
CA ILE A 305 -0.69 6.42 -16.66
C ILE A 305 0.20 5.92 -15.51
N ASN A 306 1.37 5.37 -15.81
CA ASN A 306 2.30 4.90 -14.77
C ASN A 306 2.93 6.08 -14.00
N ALA A 307 3.32 7.15 -14.69
CA ALA A 307 3.82 8.38 -14.06
C ALA A 307 2.74 9.07 -13.18
N ALA A 308 1.49 9.10 -13.64
CA ALA A 308 0.37 9.62 -12.86
C ALA A 308 0.15 8.80 -11.58
N ARG A 309 0.16 7.46 -11.67
CA ARG A 309 0.05 6.57 -10.50
C ARG A 309 1.21 6.77 -9.51
N GLN A 310 2.42 7.02 -10.01
CA GLN A 310 3.56 7.34 -9.14
C GLN A 310 3.33 8.66 -8.39
N ALA A 311 2.92 9.72 -9.09
CA ALA A 311 2.63 11.02 -8.47
C ALA A 311 1.45 10.95 -7.47
N GLU A 312 0.43 10.13 -7.72
CA GLU A 312 -0.63 9.81 -6.76
C GLU A 312 -0.07 9.14 -5.50
N SER A 313 0.80 8.14 -5.65
CA SER A 313 1.44 7.45 -4.52
C SER A 313 2.38 8.35 -3.72
N GLU A 314 3.09 9.28 -4.37
CA GLU A 314 3.96 10.27 -3.73
C GLU A 314 3.15 11.32 -2.97
N ARG A 315 2.02 11.77 -3.53
CA ARG A 315 1.04 12.63 -2.84
C ARG A 315 0.49 11.95 -1.59
N ASP A 316 0.09 10.68 -1.70
CA ASP A 316 -0.57 9.96 -0.60
C ASP A 316 0.40 9.65 0.55
N ALA A 317 1.69 9.44 0.24
CA ALA A 317 2.75 9.40 1.25
C ALA A 317 2.91 10.77 1.96
N ALA A 318 2.99 11.87 1.19
CA ALA A 318 3.12 13.21 1.76
C ALA A 318 1.90 13.63 2.62
N LEU A 319 0.70 13.16 2.28
CA LEU A 319 -0.49 13.35 3.11
C LEU A 319 -0.40 12.57 4.44
N ALA A 320 0.10 11.33 4.42
CA ALA A 320 0.31 10.56 5.64
C ALA A 320 1.35 11.19 6.59
N ASP A 321 2.42 11.77 6.03
CA ASP A 321 3.41 12.54 6.82
C ASP A 321 2.78 13.79 7.46
N VAL A 322 1.93 14.53 6.71
CA VAL A 322 1.21 15.70 7.21
C VAL A 322 0.22 15.32 8.33
N ASP A 323 -0.55 14.25 8.18
CA ASP A 323 -1.43 13.74 9.23
C ASP A 323 -0.64 13.29 10.48
N GLY A 324 0.52 12.65 10.29
CA GLY A 324 1.44 12.31 11.37
C GLY A 324 1.95 13.53 12.13
N LEU A 325 2.33 14.60 11.42
CA LEU A 325 2.73 15.88 12.01
C LEU A 325 1.56 16.59 12.72
N HIS A 326 0.33 16.46 12.23
CA HIS A 326 -0.86 16.99 12.91
C HIS A 326 -1.16 16.24 14.21
N GLU A 327 -1.00 14.91 14.25
CA GLU A 327 -1.17 14.12 15.47
C GLU A 327 -0.07 14.45 16.50
N GLN A 328 1.19 14.55 16.08
CA GLN A 328 2.29 14.99 16.95
C GLN A 328 2.05 16.39 17.52
N ASN A 329 1.57 17.34 16.72
CA ASN A 329 1.20 18.68 17.21
C ASN A 329 0.06 18.63 18.24
N ARG A 330 -0.95 17.77 18.04
CA ARG A 330 -2.05 17.59 19.01
C ARG A 330 -1.54 17.03 20.34
N GLN A 331 -0.64 16.05 20.29
CA GLN A 331 0.00 15.47 21.49
C GLN A 331 0.86 16.51 22.23
N LEU A 332 1.64 17.31 21.51
CA LEU A 332 2.44 18.41 22.09
C LEU A 332 1.55 19.49 22.74
N GLN A 333 0.42 19.85 22.11
CA GLN A 333 -0.55 20.79 22.68
C GLN A 333 -1.23 20.24 23.95
N ALA A 334 -1.59 18.95 23.96
CA ALA A 334 -2.13 18.29 25.15
C ALA A 334 -1.09 18.25 26.28
N ALA A 335 0.16 17.89 25.99
CA ALA A 335 1.26 17.87 26.95
C ALA A 335 1.56 19.27 27.52
N ALA A 336 1.60 20.31 26.67
CA ALA A 336 1.77 21.69 27.10
C ALA A 336 0.62 22.18 28.01
N THR A 337 -0.62 21.78 27.71
CA THR A 337 -1.79 22.10 28.53
C THR A 337 -1.72 21.42 29.90
N GLY A 338 -1.47 20.11 29.94
CA GLY A 338 -1.31 19.36 31.19
C GLY A 338 -0.13 19.85 32.05
N ALA A 339 0.98 20.25 31.41
CA ALA A 339 2.09 20.92 32.10
C ALA A 339 1.66 22.26 32.71
N GLN A 340 0.91 23.10 31.98
CA GLN A 340 0.41 24.37 32.49
C GLN A 340 -0.56 24.19 33.67
N GLU A 341 -1.40 23.16 33.66
CA GLU A 341 -2.31 22.82 34.77
C GLU A 341 -1.55 22.26 35.99
N SER A 342 -0.50 21.47 35.76
CA SER A 342 0.43 21.01 36.80
C SER A 342 1.13 22.21 37.47
N TYR A 343 1.70 23.15 36.71
CA TYR A 343 2.30 24.38 37.24
C TYR A 343 1.30 25.24 38.04
N ARG A 344 0.07 25.42 37.54
CA ARG A 344 -0.99 26.13 38.29
C ARG A 344 -1.36 25.44 39.61
N THR A 345 -1.27 24.12 39.66
CA THR A 345 -1.58 23.33 40.86
C THR A 345 -0.42 23.36 41.86
N ALA A 346 0.82 23.27 41.37
CA ALA A 346 2.03 23.42 42.17
C ALA A 346 2.06 24.79 42.89
N HIS A 347 1.82 25.89 42.17
CA HIS A 347 1.78 27.25 42.75
C HIS A 347 0.70 27.37 43.84
N LYS A 348 -0.51 26.85 43.62
CA LYS A 348 -1.57 26.84 44.65
C LYS A 348 -1.18 26.03 45.89
N ASN A 349 -0.45 24.94 45.71
CA ASN A 349 0.04 24.10 46.81
C ASN A 349 1.16 24.80 47.59
N GLU A 350 2.03 25.52 46.89
CA GLU A 350 3.09 26.37 47.46
C GLU A 350 2.51 27.55 48.26
N ASP A 351 1.57 28.31 47.69
CA ASP A 351 0.79 29.35 48.40
C ASP A 351 0.15 28.80 49.67
N SER A 352 -0.41 27.59 49.59
CA SER A 352 -1.08 26.92 50.71
C SER A 352 -0.09 26.42 51.77
N ALA A 353 1.10 25.95 51.36
CA ALA A 353 2.17 25.57 52.27
C ALA A 353 2.74 26.80 53.00
N LEU A 354 2.96 27.91 52.28
CA LEU A 354 3.44 29.16 52.85
C LEU A 354 2.48 29.75 53.89
N ARG A 355 1.16 29.68 53.66
CA ARG A 355 0.14 30.06 54.65
C ARG A 355 0.18 29.19 55.91
N ARG A 356 0.29 27.85 55.75
CA ARG A 356 0.43 26.95 56.91
C ARG A 356 1.72 27.21 57.69
N ALA A 357 2.81 27.56 57.01
CA ALA A 357 4.07 27.92 57.64
C ALA A 357 3.97 29.21 58.46
N THR A 358 3.36 30.28 57.92
CA THR A 358 3.17 31.54 58.67
C THR A 358 2.17 31.40 59.81
N GLU A 359 1.11 30.61 59.67
CA GLU A 359 0.23 30.22 60.78
C GLU A 359 0.98 29.45 61.89
N ALA A 360 1.84 28.49 61.51
CA ALA A 360 2.64 27.72 62.47
C ALA A 360 3.64 28.62 63.20
N GLU A 361 4.29 29.55 62.50
CA GLU A 361 5.18 30.55 63.09
C GLU A 361 4.45 31.48 64.08
N GLN A 362 3.22 31.90 63.76
CA GLN A 362 2.38 32.67 64.69
C GLN A 362 1.99 31.86 65.93
N ARG A 363 1.61 30.58 65.77
CA ARG A 363 1.31 29.68 66.90
C ARG A 363 2.54 29.43 67.77
N ALA A 364 3.72 29.27 67.18
CA ALA A 364 4.98 29.13 67.91
C ALA A 364 5.29 30.39 68.74
N LYS A 365 5.21 31.59 68.13
CA LYS A 365 5.41 32.88 68.81
C LYS A 365 4.41 33.13 69.94
N GLU A 366 3.18 32.62 69.84
CA GLU A 366 2.23 32.70 70.96
C GLU A 366 2.57 31.67 72.06
N ALA A 367 2.89 30.43 71.70
CA ALA A 367 3.33 29.42 72.66
C ALA A 367 4.60 29.86 73.44
N GLU A 368 5.53 30.56 72.80
CA GLU A 368 6.69 31.17 73.44
C GLU A 368 6.31 32.23 74.49
N LYS A 369 5.31 33.10 74.21
CA LYS A 369 4.80 34.07 75.21
C LYS A 369 4.13 33.35 76.38
N GLN A 370 3.28 32.36 76.10
CA GLN A 370 2.58 31.59 77.14
C GLN A 370 3.59 30.85 78.03
N LEU A 371 4.64 30.28 77.43
CA LEU A 371 5.74 29.61 78.14
C LEU A 371 6.61 30.60 78.93
N ALA A 372 6.84 31.82 78.44
CA ALA A 372 7.50 32.88 79.19
C ALA A 372 6.67 33.33 80.41
N GLY A 373 5.34 33.48 80.25
CA GLY A 373 4.42 33.75 81.36
C GLY A 373 4.38 32.60 82.38
N ALA A 374 4.32 31.36 81.92
CA ALA A 374 4.36 30.17 82.78
C ALA A 374 5.67 30.08 83.57
N ARG A 375 6.82 30.44 82.97
CA ARG A 375 8.11 30.56 83.68
C ARG A 375 8.04 31.62 84.79
N GLN A 376 7.53 32.82 84.52
CA GLN A 376 7.36 33.85 85.55
C GLN A 376 6.46 33.39 86.71
N VAL A 377 5.38 32.66 86.41
CA VAL A 377 4.51 32.06 87.44
C VAL A 377 5.25 30.97 88.24
N ALA A 378 6.04 30.11 87.58
CA ALA A 378 6.82 29.07 88.23
C ALA A 378 7.93 29.65 89.14
N ASP A 379 8.65 30.68 88.68
CA ASP A 379 9.67 31.38 89.48
C ASP A 379 9.04 32.11 90.68
N ALA A 380 7.87 32.75 90.49
CA ALA A 380 7.11 33.36 91.57
C ALA A 380 6.57 32.32 92.57
N ALA A 381 6.14 31.14 92.10
CA ALA A 381 5.73 30.03 92.94
C ALA A 381 6.91 29.44 93.73
N ARG A 382 8.09 29.31 93.12
CA ARG A 382 9.32 28.91 93.80
C ARG A 382 9.71 29.89 94.90
N MET A 383 9.69 31.21 94.62
CA MET A 383 9.97 32.22 95.64
C MET A 383 8.98 32.20 96.81
N ARG A 384 7.71 31.80 96.56
CA ARG A 384 6.73 31.54 97.62
C ARG A 384 7.02 30.25 98.39
N ALA A 385 7.43 29.17 97.73
CA ALA A 385 7.82 27.92 98.36
C ALA A 385 9.06 28.09 99.26
N ASP A 386 10.11 28.74 98.74
CA ASP A 386 11.33 29.10 99.50
C ASP A 386 11.00 29.99 100.72
N LYS A 387 9.99 30.86 100.60
CA LYS A 387 9.48 31.65 101.72
C LYS A 387 8.75 30.77 102.74
N TYR A 388 7.76 29.98 102.30
CA TYR A 388 6.97 29.11 103.18
C TYR A 388 7.84 28.06 103.88
N GLN A 389 8.89 27.55 103.24
CA GLN A 389 9.83 26.63 103.88
C GLN A 389 10.60 27.31 105.02
N ARG A 390 11.07 28.55 104.84
CA ARG A 390 11.67 29.33 105.95
C ARG A 390 10.68 29.62 107.07
N GLU A 391 9.42 29.94 106.74
CA GLU A 391 8.35 30.12 107.73
C GLU A 391 8.02 28.81 108.47
N ALA A 392 8.06 27.66 107.80
CA ALA A 392 7.85 26.33 108.39
C ALA A 392 9.05 25.84 109.22
N GLU A 393 10.28 26.16 108.82
CA GLU A 393 11.49 25.91 109.61
C GLU A 393 11.53 26.79 110.87
N ALA A 394 11.11 28.07 110.75
CA ALA A 394 10.91 28.95 111.90
C ALA A 394 9.77 28.47 112.82
N ALA A 395 8.69 27.90 112.28
CA ALA A 395 7.62 27.29 113.06
C ALA A 395 8.08 26.01 113.78
N LYS A 396 8.93 25.18 113.13
CA LYS A 396 9.58 24.02 113.78
C LYS A 396 10.58 24.41 114.87
N ALA A 397 11.12 25.63 114.83
CA ALA A 397 11.93 26.18 115.91
C ALA A 397 11.11 26.66 117.12
N GLN A 398 9.78 26.69 117.02
CA GLN A 398 8.88 26.87 118.18
C GLN A 398 8.50 25.49 118.76
N PRO A 399 8.46 25.31 120.09
CA PRO A 399 8.07 24.05 120.71
C PRO A 399 6.55 23.83 120.61
N VAL A 400 6.11 23.16 119.53
CA VAL A 400 4.69 22.83 119.33
C VAL A 400 4.30 21.58 120.11
N ALA A 401 3.50 21.75 121.15
CA ALA A 401 2.90 20.67 121.94
C ALA A 401 1.43 20.45 121.56
N ALA A 402 1.19 19.71 120.47
CA ALA A 402 -0.12 19.13 120.14
C ALA A 402 0.05 17.94 119.20
N ALA A 403 -0.59 16.81 119.52
CA ALA A 403 -0.79 15.73 118.55
C ALA A 403 -1.97 16.10 117.62
N VAL A 404 -1.92 15.64 116.36
CA VAL A 404 -2.99 15.83 115.36
C VAL A 404 -3.40 14.46 114.85
N ASP A 405 -4.70 14.18 114.79
CA ASP A 405 -5.25 12.86 114.46
C ASP A 405 -4.89 12.39 113.05
N GLU A 406 -4.53 11.11 112.94
CA GLU A 406 -4.22 10.45 111.66
C GLU A 406 -5.43 10.39 110.71
N ASP A 407 -6.66 10.35 111.25
CA ASP A 407 -7.91 10.35 110.47
C ASP A 407 -8.12 11.63 109.66
N GLU A 408 -7.60 12.78 110.12
CA GLU A 408 -7.63 14.03 109.36
C GLU A 408 -6.64 14.00 108.19
N ILE A 409 -5.48 13.33 108.37
CA ILE A 409 -4.48 13.13 107.32
C ILE A 409 -5.01 12.17 106.26
N ASN A 410 -5.60 11.04 106.66
CA ASN A 410 -6.21 10.08 105.74
C ASN A 410 -7.36 10.71 104.94
N ARG A 411 -8.22 11.53 105.56
CA ARG A 411 -9.31 12.22 104.83
C ARG A 411 -8.77 13.15 103.75
N ARG A 412 -7.72 13.93 104.06
CA ARG A 412 -7.06 14.83 103.08
C ARG A 412 -6.33 14.06 101.97
N ALA A 413 -5.71 12.93 102.28
CA ALA A 413 -5.08 12.06 101.29
C ALA A 413 -6.11 11.51 100.27
N HIS A 414 -7.30 11.12 100.75
CA HIS A 414 -8.40 10.72 99.86
C HIS A 414 -8.95 11.88 99.02
N THR A 415 -9.15 13.07 99.59
CA THR A 415 -9.57 14.26 98.81
C THR A 415 -8.57 14.56 97.69
N LEU A 416 -7.27 14.57 97.99
CA LEU A 416 -6.23 14.82 96.99
C LEU A 416 -6.18 13.74 95.91
N ALA A 417 -6.44 12.48 96.26
CA ALA A 417 -6.51 11.37 95.30
C ALA A 417 -7.69 11.50 94.33
N ASP A 418 -8.88 11.89 94.81
CA ASP A 418 -10.03 12.13 93.93
C ASP A 418 -9.84 13.40 93.06
N GLU A 419 -9.25 14.47 93.59
CA GLU A 419 -8.88 15.67 92.82
C GLU A 419 -7.92 15.35 91.67
N LEU A 420 -6.91 14.49 91.91
CA LEU A 420 -5.96 14.05 90.89
C LEU A 420 -6.57 13.04 89.89
N THR A 421 -7.57 12.27 90.30
CA THR A 421 -8.21 11.25 89.43
C THR A 421 -9.34 11.83 88.57
N ALA A 422 -9.96 12.94 88.99
CA ALA A 422 -11.01 13.63 88.24
C ALA A 422 -10.63 14.05 86.80
N PRO A 423 -9.48 14.72 86.51
CA PRO A 423 -9.11 15.09 85.15
C PRO A 423 -8.86 13.86 84.26
N LEU A 424 -8.21 12.82 84.79
CA LEU A 424 -7.93 11.58 84.04
C LEU A 424 -9.22 10.82 83.67
N ARG A 425 -10.26 10.87 84.52
CA ARG A 425 -11.59 10.35 84.18
C ARG A 425 -12.24 11.18 83.05
N SER A 426 -12.09 12.51 83.08
CA SER A 426 -12.59 13.41 82.03
C SER A 426 -11.92 13.15 80.68
N GLU A 427 -10.59 13.01 80.65
CA GLU A 427 -9.82 12.67 79.44
C GLU A 427 -10.19 11.30 78.88
N LEU A 428 -10.46 10.32 79.74
CA LEU A 428 -10.85 8.97 79.32
C LEU A 428 -12.27 8.91 78.73
N GLU A 429 -13.23 9.69 79.24
CA GLU A 429 -14.55 9.83 78.58
C GLU A 429 -14.47 10.68 77.29
N ALA A 430 -13.62 11.71 77.25
CA ALA A 430 -13.37 12.46 76.02
C ALA A 430 -12.73 11.58 74.91
N ALA A 431 -11.81 10.69 75.29
CA ALA A 431 -11.20 9.73 74.37
C ALA A 431 -12.22 8.70 73.84
N LYS A 432 -13.16 8.24 74.68
CA LYS A 432 -14.28 7.40 74.22
C LYS A 432 -15.22 8.14 73.27
N ALA A 433 -15.51 9.41 73.55
CA ALA A 433 -16.35 10.25 72.69
C ALA A 433 -15.69 10.60 71.34
N ALA A 434 -14.36 10.47 71.24
CA ALA A 434 -13.58 10.63 70.00
C ALA A 434 -13.41 9.34 69.18
N ALA A 435 -13.81 8.17 69.72
CA ALA A 435 -13.84 6.92 68.95
C ALA A 435 -15.02 6.92 67.98
N ALA A 436 -14.81 6.40 66.77
CA ALA A 436 -15.89 6.27 65.78
C ALA A 436 -17.03 5.40 66.34
N THR A 437 -18.26 5.92 66.30
CA THR A 437 -19.44 5.18 66.76
C THR A 437 -19.73 3.97 65.86
N PRO A 438 -20.36 2.90 66.37
CA PRO A 438 -20.73 1.74 65.56
C PRO A 438 -21.51 2.12 64.29
N ASP A 439 -22.46 3.06 64.42
CA ASP A 439 -23.27 3.59 63.33
C ASP A 439 -22.43 4.23 62.20
N GLN A 440 -21.33 4.91 62.55
CA GLN A 440 -20.40 5.52 61.59
C GLN A 440 -19.61 4.43 60.86
N ILE A 441 -19.17 3.38 61.58
CA ILE A 441 -18.46 2.24 60.99
C ILE A 441 -19.38 1.46 60.04
N GLU A 442 -20.66 1.27 60.38
CA GLU A 442 -21.65 0.65 59.49
C GLU A 442 -21.90 1.51 58.24
N LEU A 443 -22.06 2.83 58.42
CA LEU A 443 -22.26 3.78 57.32
C LEU A 443 -21.07 3.80 56.35
N ASP A 444 -19.84 3.85 56.86
CA ASP A 444 -18.63 3.87 56.03
C ASP A 444 -18.40 2.53 55.31
N THR A 445 -18.69 1.41 55.97
CA THR A 445 -18.70 0.07 55.36
C THR A 445 -19.71 -0.01 54.20
N ARG A 446 -20.91 0.53 54.40
CA ARG A 446 -21.96 0.58 53.38
C ARG A 446 -21.58 1.47 52.20
N ASN A 447 -21.05 2.66 52.46
CA ASN A 447 -20.58 3.60 51.44
C ASN A 447 -19.47 2.99 50.57
N ALA A 448 -18.53 2.25 51.17
CA ALA A 448 -17.50 1.52 50.45
C ALA A 448 -18.09 0.43 49.53
N TYR A 449 -19.07 -0.34 50.03
CA TYR A 449 -19.74 -1.39 49.25
C TYR A 449 -20.55 -0.84 48.08
N ASP A 450 -21.34 0.21 48.30
CA ASP A 450 -22.11 0.88 47.23
C ASP A 450 -21.17 1.52 46.19
N SER A 451 -20.02 2.06 46.60
CA SER A 451 -18.98 2.58 45.68
C SER A 451 -18.39 1.48 44.80
N LEU A 452 -18.10 0.29 45.35
CA LEU A 452 -17.62 -0.87 44.59
C LEU A 452 -18.67 -1.38 43.57
N LEU A 453 -19.96 -1.42 43.96
CA LEU A 453 -21.06 -1.78 43.06
C LEU A 453 -21.21 -0.77 41.90
N LEU A 454 -21.04 0.53 42.17
CA LEU A 454 -21.07 1.58 41.15
C LEU A 454 -19.88 1.47 40.19
N ALA A 455 -18.66 1.24 40.70
CA ALA A 455 -17.47 1.02 39.89
C ALA A 455 -17.62 -0.19 38.94
N GLY A 456 -18.10 -1.33 39.44
CA GLY A 456 -18.37 -2.52 38.63
C GLY A 456 -19.39 -2.27 37.52
N ARG A 457 -20.47 -1.51 37.80
CA ARG A 457 -21.46 -1.09 36.79
C ARG A 457 -20.86 -0.15 35.74
N ALA A 458 -19.99 0.78 36.14
CA ALA A 458 -19.30 1.68 35.23
C ALA A 458 -18.40 0.92 34.24
N MET A 459 -17.59 -0.02 34.73
CA MET A 459 -16.73 -0.88 33.90
C MET A 459 -17.55 -1.72 32.90
N GLN A 460 -18.66 -2.33 33.33
CA GLN A 460 -19.54 -3.09 32.44
C GLN A 460 -20.17 -2.22 31.34
N ASN A 461 -20.50 -0.97 31.64
CA ASN A 461 -21.09 -0.05 30.66
C ASN A 461 -20.03 0.51 29.68
N ALA A 462 -18.82 0.79 30.16
CA ALA A 462 -17.68 1.12 29.30
C ALA A 462 -17.38 -0.02 28.30
N TRP A 463 -17.34 -1.27 28.78
CA TRP A 463 -17.13 -2.45 27.92
C TRP A 463 -18.20 -2.60 26.83
N LYS A 464 -19.48 -2.38 27.15
CA LYS A 464 -20.58 -2.38 26.16
C LYS A 464 -20.36 -1.34 25.04
N SER A 465 -19.77 -0.19 25.36
CA SER A 465 -19.47 0.89 24.41
C SER A 465 -18.24 0.59 23.55
N VAL A 466 -17.18 0.01 24.14
CA VAL A 466 -15.92 -0.31 23.44
C VAL A 466 -16.04 -1.54 22.54
N LYS A 467 -16.77 -2.58 22.95
CA LYS A 467 -16.95 -3.84 22.19
C LYS A 467 -17.28 -3.65 20.69
N PRO A 468 -18.27 -2.82 20.28
CA PRO A 468 -18.57 -2.60 18.85
C PRO A 468 -17.53 -1.76 18.10
N GLN A 469 -16.63 -1.04 18.80
CA GLN A 469 -15.51 -0.33 18.17
C GLN A 469 -14.34 -1.28 17.93
N LEU A 470 -14.03 -2.12 18.93
CA LEU A 470 -13.02 -3.18 18.86
C LEU A 470 -13.28 -4.14 17.69
N ALA A 471 -14.55 -4.42 17.40
CA ALA A 471 -14.98 -5.25 16.26
C ALA A 471 -14.71 -4.64 14.86
N LYS A 472 -14.38 -3.33 14.77
CA LYS A 472 -14.04 -2.64 13.51
C LYS A 472 -12.54 -2.59 13.22
N LEU A 473 -11.68 -2.86 14.20
CA LEU A 473 -10.22 -2.81 14.04
C LEU A 473 -9.68 -3.97 13.18
N PRO A 474 -8.61 -3.78 12.40
CA PRO A 474 -7.88 -4.87 11.74
C PRO A 474 -7.43 -5.96 12.73
N PRO A 475 -7.21 -7.22 12.31
CA PRO A 475 -6.93 -8.35 13.22
C PRO A 475 -5.77 -8.09 14.18
N ASP A 476 -4.65 -7.58 13.69
CA ASP A 476 -3.42 -7.40 14.48
C ASP A 476 -3.56 -6.24 15.48
N THR A 477 -4.13 -5.11 15.04
CA THR A 477 -4.48 -3.97 15.90
C THR A 477 -5.49 -4.35 16.98
N ARG A 478 -6.45 -5.21 16.63
CA ARG A 478 -7.48 -5.73 17.54
C ARG A 478 -6.87 -6.62 18.62
N ALA A 479 -5.92 -7.48 18.27
CA ALA A 479 -5.18 -8.30 19.23
C ALA A 479 -4.37 -7.44 20.21
N GLY A 480 -3.65 -6.42 19.72
CA GLY A 480 -2.94 -5.45 20.57
C GLY A 480 -3.87 -4.72 21.55
N ALA A 481 -5.02 -4.22 21.07
CA ALA A 481 -6.00 -3.53 21.91
C ALA A 481 -6.67 -4.46 22.95
N ILE A 482 -6.91 -5.73 22.63
CA ILE A 482 -7.38 -6.73 23.59
C ILE A 482 -6.33 -6.96 24.69
N ASN A 483 -5.06 -7.15 24.32
CA ASN A 483 -3.99 -7.38 25.29
C ASN A 483 -3.81 -6.19 26.26
N GLN A 484 -3.90 -4.95 25.77
CA GLN A 484 -3.87 -3.76 26.63
C GLN A 484 -5.03 -3.75 27.65
N LEU A 485 -6.26 -4.02 27.20
CA LEU A 485 -7.43 -4.10 28.10
C LEU A 485 -7.29 -5.23 29.14
N THR A 486 -6.74 -6.38 28.74
CA THR A 486 -6.46 -7.49 29.64
C THR A 486 -5.41 -7.11 30.70
N ASN A 487 -4.32 -6.44 30.31
CA ASN A 487 -3.29 -6.00 31.26
C ASN A 487 -3.87 -5.03 32.31
N THR A 488 -4.61 -4.01 31.90
CA THR A 488 -5.23 -3.04 32.86
C THR A 488 -6.24 -3.71 33.78
N LEU A 489 -7.00 -4.71 33.31
CA LEU A 489 -7.87 -5.52 34.18
C LEU A 489 -7.06 -6.36 35.18
N THR A 490 -5.90 -6.90 34.77
CA THR A 490 -4.99 -7.63 35.66
C THR A 490 -4.31 -6.72 36.69
N GLU A 491 -3.96 -5.49 36.33
CA GLU A 491 -3.44 -4.47 37.25
C GLU A 491 -4.48 -4.12 38.33
N ILE A 492 -5.73 -3.82 37.92
CA ILE A 492 -6.84 -3.56 38.84
C ILE A 492 -7.10 -4.76 39.77
N GLN A 493 -7.08 -5.99 39.23
CA GLN A 493 -7.20 -7.21 40.03
C GLN A 493 -6.04 -7.37 41.02
N THR A 494 -4.81 -7.02 40.62
CA THR A 494 -3.61 -7.11 41.47
C THR A 494 -3.68 -6.12 42.63
N GLU A 495 -4.09 -4.87 42.39
CA GLU A 495 -4.29 -3.90 43.49
C GLU A 495 -5.44 -4.33 44.41
N ALA A 496 -6.55 -4.84 43.85
CA ALA A 496 -7.67 -5.35 44.65
C ALA A 496 -7.29 -6.54 45.56
N ILE A 497 -6.35 -7.39 45.13
CA ILE A 497 -5.81 -8.50 45.94
C ILE A 497 -4.92 -8.00 47.09
N LYS A 498 -4.26 -6.83 46.98
CA LYS A 498 -3.50 -6.23 48.09
C LYS A 498 -4.38 -5.64 49.19
N CYS A 499 -5.70 -5.57 48.98
CA CYS A 499 -6.67 -5.11 49.98
C CYS A 499 -7.32 -6.27 50.77
N LEU A 500 -6.77 -7.49 50.65
CA LEU A 500 -7.17 -8.72 51.35
C LEU A 500 -6.03 -9.25 52.24
#